data_AF-I0YUL0-F1
#
_entry.id   AF-I0YUL0-F1
#
_cell.length_a   1.000
_cell.length_b   1.000
_cell.length_c   1.000
_cell.angle_alpha   90.00
_cell.angle_beta   90.00
_cell.angle_gamma   90.00
#
_symmetry.space_group_name_H-M   'P 1'
#
loop_
_entity.id
_entity.type
_entity.pdbx_description
1 polymer ?
#
loop_
_entity_poly.entity_id
_entity_poly.type
_entity_poly.pdbx_seq_one_letter_code
_entity_poly.pdbx_strand_id
1 'polypeptide(L)'
;LSEEELQTVKLFMDNTPSVVNIANIAERTNFRTMDTMQVPQGTGSGFIWDTKGHVVTNFHVIRGASDIKVALIDSSVYPAKARGDPDKDIAVLQLQAPEEKLRELRPVTLGTSTNLLVGQKVYAIGNPFGLDHTLTQGIVSGLGRELATPGYRGVPIKNVIQTDAAINPGNSGGVLLNSKGRLVGINTAIADPTGANSGVGFAIPIDGTKGLVEQILTYGKVVRPILGITIAPPQTVRQIGVEGVLILEVPPGGPAANAGIKGTFRRAPIIPPCLPWDELGRVVLGDVITAIEGREIKLQRELFEILDEKRPGDKIKVEVLRGGEKKRFEVILGGRDVLGTE
;
A
#
# COMPACT_ATOMS: atom_id res chain seq x y z
N LEU A 1 -4.76 -26.88 31.76
CA LEU A 1 -4.37 -26.45 30.40
C LEU A 1 -3.52 -27.55 29.79
N SER A 2 -3.83 -27.94 28.56
CA SER A 2 -2.97 -28.84 27.79
C SER A 2 -1.65 -28.15 27.43
N GLU A 3 -0.64 -28.91 27.00
CA GLU A 3 0.65 -28.33 26.57
C GLU A 3 0.47 -27.35 25.40
N GLU A 4 -0.42 -27.68 24.46
CA GLU A 4 -0.76 -26.81 23.34
C GLU A 4 -1.38 -25.48 23.82
N GLU A 5 -2.36 -25.54 24.74
CA GLU A 5 -2.99 -24.35 25.30
C GLU A 5 -1.98 -23.49 26.06
N LEU A 6 -1.06 -24.11 26.82
CA LEU A 6 0.00 -23.40 27.53
C LEU A 6 0.96 -22.67 26.56
N GLN A 7 1.28 -23.30 25.42
CA GLN A 7 2.10 -22.66 24.39
C GLN A 7 1.38 -21.46 23.76
N THR A 8 0.09 -21.59 23.46
CA THR A 8 -0.72 -20.49 22.93
C THR A 8 -0.84 -19.34 23.94
N VAL A 9 -1.11 -19.64 25.21
CA VAL A 9 -1.20 -18.65 26.28
C VAL A 9 0.13 -17.91 26.47
N LYS A 10 1.25 -18.64 26.47
CA LYS A 10 2.58 -18.05 26.56
C LYS A 10 2.90 -17.16 25.36
N LEU A 11 2.61 -17.64 24.14
CA LEU A 11 2.80 -16.88 22.91
C LEU A 11 2.04 -15.55 22.96
N PHE A 12 0.79 -15.58 23.42
CA PHE A 12 0.00 -14.37 23.61
C PHE A 12 0.68 -13.44 24.62
N MET A 13 0.90 -13.87 25.85
CA MET A 13 1.49 -13.02 26.91
C MET A 13 2.85 -12.41 26.52
N ASP A 14 3.69 -13.16 25.81
CA ASP A 14 5.02 -12.70 25.39
C ASP A 14 4.93 -11.62 24.28
N ASN A 15 3.90 -11.64 23.44
CA ASN A 15 3.79 -10.78 22.26
C ASN A 15 2.80 -9.62 22.41
N THR A 16 1.78 -9.73 23.27
CA THR A 16 0.79 -8.67 23.50
C THR A 16 1.41 -7.30 23.83
N PRO A 17 2.51 -7.19 24.62
CA PRO A 17 3.18 -5.91 24.85
C PRO A 17 3.73 -5.21 23.60
N SER A 18 3.92 -5.97 22.50
CA SER A 18 4.40 -5.43 21.23
C SER A 18 3.26 -4.90 20.35
N VAL A 19 2.01 -5.19 20.69
CA VAL A 19 0.82 -4.84 19.89
C VAL A 19 0.14 -3.62 20.51
N VAL A 20 -0.21 -2.66 19.68
CA VAL A 20 -0.79 -1.37 20.10
C VAL A 20 -2.15 -1.15 19.46
N ASN A 21 -2.98 -0.32 20.12
CA ASN A 21 -4.19 0.21 19.50
C ASN A 21 -3.87 1.53 18.79
N ILE A 22 -4.52 1.75 17.65
CA ILE A 22 -4.40 2.98 16.87
C ILE A 22 -5.79 3.58 16.71
N ALA A 23 -5.95 4.81 17.19
CA ALA A 23 -7.15 5.60 17.02
C ALA A 23 -6.92 6.65 15.92
N ASN A 24 -7.76 6.60 14.89
CA ASN A 24 -7.83 7.58 13.81
C ASN A 24 -8.88 8.63 14.17
N ILE A 25 -8.43 9.88 14.36
CA ILE A 25 -9.27 10.99 14.80
C ILE A 25 -9.47 11.93 13.63
N ALA A 26 -10.73 12.26 13.32
CA ALA A 26 -11.10 13.25 12.33
C ALA A 26 -11.68 14.49 12.99
N GLU A 27 -11.32 15.65 12.45
CA GLU A 27 -11.95 16.91 12.82
C GLU A 27 -13.29 17.07 12.09
N ARG A 28 -14.35 17.34 12.86
CA ARG A 28 -15.70 17.60 12.37
C ARG A 28 -16.19 18.92 12.93
N THR A 29 -16.68 19.80 12.07
CA THR A 29 -17.36 21.02 12.50
C THR A 29 -18.73 20.65 13.04
N ASN A 30 -19.01 21.04 14.29
CA ASN A 30 -20.33 20.90 14.87
C ASN A 30 -21.29 21.84 14.14
N PHE A 31 -22.31 21.29 13.49
CA PHE A 31 -23.26 22.06 12.67
C PHE A 31 -24.07 23.10 13.45
N ARG A 32 -24.14 22.97 14.79
CA ARG A 32 -24.94 23.86 15.65
C ARG A 32 -24.11 24.95 16.30
N THR A 33 -22.88 24.66 16.71
CA THR A 33 -22.00 25.63 17.39
C THR A 33 -20.91 26.19 16.47
N MET A 34 -20.71 25.61 15.28
CA MET A 34 -19.62 25.91 14.35
C MET A 34 -18.21 25.64 14.91
N ASP A 35 -18.09 24.97 16.05
CA ASP A 35 -16.80 24.60 16.63
C ASP A 35 -16.23 23.33 15.98
N THR A 36 -14.90 23.25 15.90
CA THR A 36 -14.20 22.02 15.49
C THR A 36 -14.18 21.02 16.65
N MET A 37 -14.72 19.84 16.43
CA MET A 37 -14.68 18.70 17.36
C MET A 37 -13.84 17.56 16.79
N GLN A 38 -13.04 16.93 17.64
CA GLN A 38 -12.31 15.72 17.30
C GLN A 38 -13.18 14.49 17.58
N VAL A 39 -13.48 13.71 16.54
CA VAL A 39 -14.29 12.49 16.65
C VAL A 39 -13.48 11.30 16.16
N PRO A 40 -13.40 10.18 16.90
CA PRO A 40 -12.82 8.95 16.40
C PRO A 40 -13.55 8.49 15.13
N GLN A 41 -12.83 8.42 14.01
CA GLN A 41 -13.35 7.99 12.71
C GLN A 41 -13.13 6.48 12.48
N GLY A 42 -12.11 5.90 13.13
CA GLY A 42 -11.82 4.49 13.06
C GLY A 42 -10.80 4.05 14.09
N THR A 43 -10.77 2.75 14.36
CA THR A 43 -9.77 2.10 15.21
C THR A 43 -9.11 0.95 14.46
N GLY A 44 -7.86 0.69 14.79
CA GLY A 44 -7.10 -0.44 14.27
C GLY A 44 -6.03 -0.88 15.23
N SER A 45 -5.23 -1.83 14.78
CA SER A 45 -4.07 -2.34 15.50
C SER A 45 -2.79 -1.88 14.84
N GLY A 46 -1.71 -1.89 15.59
CA GLY A 46 -0.35 -1.79 15.09
C GLY A 46 0.58 -2.64 15.94
N PHE A 47 1.87 -2.58 15.63
CA PHE A 47 2.88 -3.18 16.47
C PHE A 47 4.16 -2.37 16.50
N ILE A 48 4.87 -2.47 17.62
CA ILE A 48 6.14 -1.82 17.89
C ILE A 48 7.21 -2.47 17.00
N TRP A 49 7.85 -1.63 16.18
CA TRP A 49 8.92 -2.03 15.26
C TRP A 49 10.29 -1.97 15.92
N ASP A 50 10.54 -0.94 16.73
CA ASP A 50 11.80 -0.74 17.45
C ASP A 50 11.62 0.12 18.71
N THR A 51 12.71 0.27 19.46
CA THR A 51 12.78 1.10 20.68
C THR A 51 12.97 2.59 20.40
N LYS A 52 12.85 3.03 19.15
CA LYS A 52 12.87 4.46 18.76
C LYS A 52 11.45 5.03 18.64
N GLY A 53 10.43 4.22 18.94
CA GLY A 53 9.03 4.62 18.86
C GLY A 53 8.42 4.48 17.48
N HIS A 54 9.00 3.64 16.61
CA HIS A 54 8.35 3.32 15.35
C HIS A 54 7.30 2.22 15.56
N VAL A 55 6.09 2.47 15.06
CA VAL A 55 4.98 1.50 15.02
C VAL A 55 4.58 1.25 13.58
N VAL A 56 4.35 -0.01 13.22
CA VAL A 56 3.87 -0.39 11.89
C VAL A 56 2.40 -0.78 11.97
N THR A 57 1.64 -0.39 10.95
CA THR A 57 0.22 -0.72 10.78
C THR A 57 -0.14 -0.74 9.29
N ASN A 58 -1.42 -0.97 8.96
CA ASN A 58 -1.91 -0.77 7.60
C ASN A 58 -2.15 0.71 7.28
N PHE A 59 -2.00 1.08 6.01
CA PHE A 59 -2.27 2.45 5.57
C PHE A 59 -3.76 2.80 5.70
N HIS A 60 -4.67 1.86 5.43
CA HIS A 60 -6.10 2.12 5.52
C HIS A 60 -6.57 2.45 6.95
N VAL A 61 -5.86 1.99 7.99
CA VAL A 61 -6.16 2.30 9.40
C VAL A 61 -6.02 3.80 9.67
N ILE A 62 -5.03 4.45 9.07
CA ILE A 62 -4.72 5.86 9.28
C ILE A 62 -5.26 6.79 8.18
N ARG A 63 -5.94 6.24 7.18
CA ARG A 63 -6.38 7.00 6.01
C ARG A 63 -7.38 8.09 6.43
N GLY A 64 -7.11 9.32 6.00
CA GLY A 64 -7.99 10.47 6.25
C GLY A 64 -8.01 10.94 7.71
N ALA A 65 -7.06 10.48 8.54
CA ALA A 65 -6.90 10.96 9.90
C ALA A 65 -6.41 12.42 9.91
N SER A 66 -7.03 13.26 10.74
CA SER A 66 -6.51 14.57 11.10
C SER A 66 -5.46 14.45 12.20
N ASP A 67 -5.68 13.54 13.15
CA ASP A 67 -4.76 13.20 14.24
C ASP A 67 -4.75 11.69 14.47
N ILE A 68 -3.62 11.18 14.96
CA ILE A 68 -3.43 9.74 15.20
C ILE A 68 -2.91 9.57 16.62
N LYS A 69 -3.63 8.76 17.41
CA LYS A 69 -3.22 8.38 18.76
C LYS A 69 -2.93 6.90 18.83
N VAL A 70 -1.84 6.56 19.51
CA VAL A 70 -1.41 5.18 19.73
C VAL A 70 -1.52 4.90 21.22
N ALA A 71 -2.28 3.87 21.59
CA ALA A 71 -2.38 3.38 22.96
C ALA A 71 -1.54 2.11 23.15
N LEU A 72 -0.67 2.14 24.16
CA LEU A 72 0.18 1.01 24.55
C LEU A 72 -0.55 0.06 25.50
N ILE A 73 0.05 -1.09 25.80
CA ILE A 73 -0.54 -2.11 26.67
C ILE A 73 -0.81 -1.63 28.11
N ASP A 74 -0.05 -0.65 28.60
CA ASP A 74 -0.25 -0.03 29.92
C ASP A 74 -1.31 1.08 29.92
N SER A 75 -2.09 1.19 28.83
CA SER A 75 -3.10 2.24 28.60
C SER A 75 -2.54 3.65 28.43
N SER A 76 -1.22 3.84 28.39
CA SER A 76 -0.64 5.13 28.03
C SER A 76 -0.92 5.46 26.56
N VAL A 77 -1.29 6.71 26.28
CA VAL A 77 -1.69 7.17 24.94
C VAL A 77 -0.78 8.30 24.49
N TYR A 78 -0.24 8.17 23.28
CA TYR A 78 0.66 9.16 22.69
C TYR A 78 0.19 9.57 21.28
N PRO A 79 0.36 10.85 20.90
CA PRO A 79 0.17 11.26 19.53
C PRO A 79 1.27 10.68 18.64
N ALA A 80 0.96 10.46 17.37
CA ALA A 80 1.91 9.91 16.42
C ALA A 80 1.90 10.62 15.07
N LYS A 81 3.08 10.78 14.47
CA LYS A 81 3.21 11.25 13.07
C LYS A 81 3.22 10.04 12.15
N ALA A 82 2.45 10.09 11.07
CA ALA A 82 2.36 9.00 10.13
C ALA A 82 3.09 9.28 8.81
N ARG A 83 3.69 8.23 8.26
CA ARG A 83 4.13 8.15 6.86
C ARG A 83 3.73 6.78 6.34
N GLY A 84 3.42 6.65 5.06
CA GLY A 84 2.98 5.36 4.56
C GLY A 84 2.88 5.29 3.05
N ASP A 85 2.45 4.11 2.61
CA ASP A 85 2.36 3.73 1.23
C ASP A 85 0.99 3.08 0.94
N PRO A 86 0.08 3.80 0.27
CA PRO A 86 -1.28 3.32 0.03
C PRO A 86 -1.36 2.09 -0.88
N ASP A 87 -0.41 1.89 -1.79
CA ASP A 87 -0.49 0.78 -2.76
C ASP A 87 -0.12 -0.57 -2.13
N LYS A 88 0.76 -0.55 -1.12
CA LYS A 88 1.14 -1.75 -0.35
C LYS A 88 0.41 -1.84 0.97
N ASP A 89 -0.47 -0.88 1.26
CA ASP A 89 -1.27 -0.79 2.47
C ASP A 89 -0.43 -0.89 3.76
N ILE A 90 0.70 -0.19 3.78
CA ILE A 90 1.62 -0.13 4.94
C ILE A 90 1.78 1.31 5.39
N ALA A 91 1.80 1.52 6.71
CA ALA A 91 2.17 2.78 7.32
C ALA A 91 3.11 2.58 8.50
N VAL A 92 3.96 3.57 8.71
CA VAL A 92 4.86 3.70 9.85
C VAL A 92 4.49 4.96 10.63
N LEU A 93 4.30 4.78 11.92
CA LEU A 93 3.97 5.82 12.88
C LEU A 93 5.17 6.09 13.77
N GLN A 94 5.48 7.36 13.99
CA GLN A 94 6.44 7.81 14.99
C GLN A 94 5.68 8.24 16.24
N LEU A 95 5.79 7.46 17.33
CA LEU A 95 5.28 7.87 18.63
C LEU A 95 6.01 9.11 19.14
N GLN A 96 5.24 10.05 19.69
CA GLN A 96 5.73 11.20 20.44
C GLN A 96 5.64 10.91 21.95
N ALA A 97 6.48 9.98 22.42
CA ALA A 97 6.55 9.58 23.82
C ALA A 97 7.90 10.02 24.44
N PRO A 98 7.98 10.16 25.78
CA PRO A 98 9.25 10.40 26.47
C PRO A 98 10.27 9.28 26.21
N GLU A 99 11.55 9.62 26.21
CA GLU A 99 12.66 8.72 25.91
C GLU A 99 12.69 7.50 26.85
N GLU A 100 12.34 7.69 28.12
CA GLU A 100 12.22 6.61 29.10
C GLU A 100 11.17 5.59 28.67
N LYS A 101 10.01 6.09 28.20
CA LYS A 101 8.94 5.25 27.68
C LYS A 101 9.35 4.51 26.41
N LEU A 102 10.08 5.18 25.50
CA LEU A 102 10.58 4.56 24.27
C LEU A 102 11.52 3.38 24.54
N ARG A 103 12.33 3.45 25.59
CA ARG A 103 13.24 2.37 26.02
C ARG A 103 12.52 1.17 26.63
N GLU A 104 11.31 1.36 27.15
CA GLU A 104 10.46 0.28 27.68
C GLU A 104 9.70 -0.47 26.59
N LEU A 105 9.64 0.08 25.37
CA LEU A 105 8.95 -0.54 24.26
C LEU A 105 9.53 -1.92 23.97
N ARG A 106 8.64 -2.88 23.67
CA ARG A 106 9.01 -4.24 23.29
C ARG A 106 8.75 -4.43 21.81
N PRO A 107 9.78 -4.41 20.96
CA PRO A 107 9.61 -4.66 19.54
C PRO A 107 9.16 -6.09 19.28
N VAL A 108 8.33 -6.27 18.26
CA VAL A 108 7.95 -7.61 17.81
C VAL A 108 9.18 -8.37 17.30
N THR A 109 9.23 -9.68 17.56
CA THR A 109 10.30 -10.52 17.00
C THR A 109 10.00 -10.83 15.54
N LEU A 110 10.85 -10.37 14.62
CA LEU A 110 10.69 -10.64 13.19
C LEU A 110 10.94 -12.13 12.86
N GLY A 111 10.04 -12.70 12.07
CA GLY A 111 10.17 -14.02 11.46
C GLY A 111 10.48 -13.92 9.97
N THR A 112 10.02 -14.92 9.21
CA THR A 112 10.07 -14.93 7.74
C THR A 112 8.77 -15.50 7.20
N SER A 113 8.29 -14.91 6.11
CA SER A 113 7.14 -15.38 5.34
C SER A 113 7.50 -16.34 4.20
N THR A 114 8.77 -16.36 3.78
CA THR A 114 9.26 -17.09 2.59
C THR A 114 9.15 -18.60 2.75
N ASN A 115 9.31 -19.10 3.98
CA ASN A 115 9.31 -20.54 4.28
C ASN A 115 8.01 -21.01 4.95
N LEU A 116 6.93 -20.23 4.82
CA LEU A 116 5.62 -20.64 5.30
C LEU A 116 5.13 -21.85 4.51
N LEU A 117 4.41 -22.74 5.20
CA LEU A 117 3.78 -23.90 4.59
C LEU A 117 2.29 -23.88 4.93
N VAL A 118 1.45 -24.22 3.95
CA VAL A 118 0.01 -24.42 4.17
C VAL A 118 -0.17 -25.50 5.24
N GLY A 119 -1.06 -25.24 6.20
CA GLY A 119 -1.29 -26.08 7.39
C GLY A 119 -0.47 -25.70 8.63
N GLN A 120 0.50 -24.78 8.53
CA GLN A 120 1.22 -24.27 9.71
C GLN A 120 0.29 -23.45 10.60
N LYS A 121 0.34 -23.67 11.92
CA LYS A 121 -0.39 -22.85 12.90
C LYS A 121 0.05 -21.39 12.85
N VAL A 122 -0.92 -20.49 12.88
CA VAL A 122 -0.73 -19.05 12.96
C VAL A 122 -1.64 -18.43 14.01
N TYR A 123 -1.19 -17.30 14.54
CA TYR A 123 -1.82 -16.59 15.63
C TYR A 123 -1.94 -15.12 15.25
N ALA A 124 -3.15 -14.61 15.14
CA ALA A 124 -3.42 -13.21 14.88
C ALA A 124 -3.71 -12.50 16.20
N ILE A 125 -2.94 -11.45 16.49
CA ILE A 125 -3.12 -10.59 17.66
C ILE A 125 -3.46 -9.17 17.20
N GLY A 126 -4.49 -8.59 17.79
CA GLY A 126 -4.90 -7.20 17.60
C GLY A 126 -5.31 -6.55 18.92
N ASN A 127 -5.56 -5.25 18.88
CA ASN A 127 -6.19 -4.47 19.94
C ASN A 127 -7.28 -3.58 19.31
N PRO A 128 -8.44 -4.14 18.93
CA PRO A 128 -9.45 -3.46 18.13
C PRO A 128 -10.14 -2.28 18.84
N PHE A 129 -10.27 -2.34 20.17
CA PHE A 129 -11.08 -1.39 20.94
C PHE A 129 -10.30 -0.59 21.99
N GLY A 130 -8.98 -0.83 22.13
CA GLY A 130 -8.16 -0.18 23.15
C GLY A 130 -8.48 -0.62 24.59
N LEU A 131 -9.43 -1.54 24.77
CA LEU A 131 -9.86 -2.08 26.06
C LEU A 131 -9.15 -3.38 26.41
N ASP A 132 -8.90 -4.23 25.42
CA ASP A 132 -8.20 -5.51 25.56
C ASP A 132 -7.69 -5.99 24.20
N HIS A 133 -6.60 -6.77 24.23
CA HIS A 133 -6.07 -7.44 23.06
C HIS A 133 -6.85 -8.71 22.75
N THR A 134 -7.02 -8.98 21.47
CA THR A 134 -7.68 -10.19 20.96
C THR A 134 -6.64 -11.15 20.41
N LEU A 135 -6.90 -12.45 20.60
CA LEU A 135 -6.15 -13.53 19.97
C LEU A 135 -7.11 -14.38 19.15
N THR A 136 -6.77 -14.63 17.89
CA THR A 136 -7.41 -15.65 17.08
C THR A 136 -6.35 -16.61 16.55
N GLN A 137 -6.68 -17.90 16.53
CA GLN A 137 -5.77 -18.96 16.08
C GLN A 137 -6.36 -19.60 14.83
N GLY A 138 -5.47 -20.03 13.93
CA GLY A 138 -5.81 -20.79 12.74
C GLY A 138 -4.57 -21.41 12.11
N ILE A 139 -4.64 -21.65 10.81
CA ILE A 139 -3.53 -22.14 9.99
C ILE A 139 -3.29 -21.22 8.79
N VAL A 140 -2.10 -21.32 8.20
CA VAL A 140 -1.89 -20.86 6.84
C VAL A 140 -2.78 -21.69 5.90
N SER A 141 -3.81 -21.08 5.34
CA SER A 141 -4.75 -21.72 4.41
C SER A 141 -4.29 -21.60 2.95
N GLY A 142 -3.39 -20.67 2.65
CA GLY A 142 -2.89 -20.45 1.28
C GLY A 142 -1.77 -19.42 1.22
N LEU A 143 -0.96 -19.51 0.17
CA LEU A 143 0.18 -18.63 -0.10
C LEU A 143 0.15 -18.17 -1.56
N GLY A 144 0.87 -17.09 -1.89
CA GLY A 144 0.97 -16.61 -3.28
C GLY A 144 -0.32 -16.01 -3.83
N ARG A 145 -1.26 -15.64 -2.95
CA ARG A 145 -2.52 -15.01 -3.36
C ARG A 145 -2.30 -13.54 -3.70
N GLU A 146 -3.24 -12.98 -4.47
CA GLU A 146 -3.32 -11.56 -4.75
C GLU A 146 -4.51 -10.96 -3.99
N LEU A 147 -4.26 -9.84 -3.31
CA LEU A 147 -5.29 -9.07 -2.63
C LEU A 147 -5.58 -7.82 -3.44
N ALA A 148 -6.80 -7.72 -3.96
CA ALA A 148 -7.28 -6.47 -4.54
C ALA A 148 -7.36 -5.42 -3.43
N THR A 149 -6.60 -4.33 -3.58
CA THR A 149 -6.71 -3.20 -2.67
C THR A 149 -7.39 -2.04 -3.38
N PRO A 150 -8.20 -1.23 -2.66
CA PRO A 150 -8.68 0.05 -3.17
C PRO A 150 -7.57 1.12 -3.17
N GLY A 151 -6.30 0.72 -3.29
CA GLY A 151 -5.13 1.59 -3.35
C GLY A 151 -5.12 2.48 -4.60
N TYR A 152 -4.24 3.47 -4.62
CA TYR A 152 -4.25 4.54 -5.62
C TYR A 152 -4.05 4.06 -7.06
N ARG A 153 -3.26 3.00 -7.27
CA ARG A 153 -2.95 2.44 -8.60
C ARG A 153 -3.78 1.20 -8.99
N GLY A 154 -4.66 0.70 -8.11
CA GLY A 154 -5.43 -0.53 -8.36
C GLY A 154 -4.57 -1.78 -8.59
N VAL A 155 -3.31 -1.74 -8.13
CA VAL A 155 -2.37 -2.88 -8.20
C VAL A 155 -2.64 -3.78 -7.00
N PRO A 156 -2.89 -5.08 -7.20
CA PRO A 156 -3.11 -5.98 -6.08
C PRO A 156 -1.82 -6.13 -5.25
N ILE A 157 -1.97 -6.32 -3.94
CA ILE A 157 -0.86 -6.76 -3.11
C ILE A 157 -0.65 -8.25 -3.40
N LYS A 158 0.53 -8.57 -3.94
CA LYS A 158 0.92 -9.94 -4.30
C LYS A 158 1.46 -10.70 -3.08
N ASN A 159 1.43 -12.03 -3.18
CA ASN A 159 2.00 -12.96 -2.20
C ASN A 159 1.41 -12.81 -0.80
N VAL A 160 0.13 -12.42 -0.69
CA VAL A 160 -0.53 -12.35 0.63
C VAL A 160 -0.69 -13.75 1.21
N ILE A 161 -0.59 -13.81 2.54
CA ILE A 161 -0.82 -15.02 3.34
C ILE A 161 -2.31 -15.12 3.59
N GLN A 162 -2.91 -16.25 3.22
CA GLN A 162 -4.30 -16.56 3.54
C GLN A 162 -4.36 -17.41 4.81
N THR A 163 -5.30 -17.12 5.71
CA THR A 163 -5.47 -17.81 6.99
C THR A 163 -6.96 -18.00 7.31
N ASP A 164 -7.30 -19.03 8.06
CA ASP A 164 -8.64 -19.24 8.62
C ASP A 164 -8.77 -18.68 10.06
N ALA A 165 -7.65 -18.26 10.67
CA ALA A 165 -7.66 -17.45 11.88
C ALA A 165 -8.55 -16.23 11.67
N ALA A 166 -9.42 -15.94 12.63
CA ALA A 166 -10.42 -14.91 12.43
C ALA A 166 -9.81 -13.50 12.36
N ILE A 167 -9.92 -12.86 11.20
CA ILE A 167 -9.48 -11.48 10.95
C ILE A 167 -10.71 -10.60 10.78
N ASN A 168 -11.02 -9.81 11.80
CA ASN A 168 -12.16 -8.88 11.83
C ASN A 168 -11.68 -7.43 11.86
N PRO A 169 -12.57 -6.45 11.56
CA PRO A 169 -12.29 -5.04 11.80
C PRO A 169 -11.67 -4.81 13.19
N GLY A 170 -10.58 -4.04 13.21
CA GLY A 170 -9.80 -3.76 14.40
C GLY A 170 -8.60 -4.69 14.65
N ASN A 171 -8.55 -5.89 14.06
CA ASN A 171 -7.30 -6.68 13.98
C ASN A 171 -6.39 -6.19 12.85
N SER A 172 -6.92 -5.43 11.88
CA SER A 172 -6.14 -4.80 10.81
C SER A 172 -4.97 -3.99 11.36
N GLY A 173 -3.80 -4.19 10.77
CA GLY A 173 -2.52 -3.61 11.18
C GLY A 173 -1.84 -4.35 12.34
N GLY A 174 -2.51 -5.32 12.96
CA GLY A 174 -1.95 -6.19 13.98
C GLY A 174 -1.01 -7.26 13.41
N VAL A 175 -0.57 -8.16 14.27
CA VAL A 175 0.47 -9.16 13.94
C VAL A 175 -0.13 -10.51 13.59
N LEU A 176 0.40 -11.15 12.55
CA LEU A 176 0.25 -12.58 12.30
C LEU A 176 1.56 -13.27 12.68
N LEU A 177 1.51 -14.15 13.68
CA LEU A 177 2.65 -14.84 14.25
C LEU A 177 2.65 -16.33 13.87
N ASN A 178 3.82 -16.91 13.69
CA ASN A 178 3.97 -18.38 13.62
C ASN A 178 3.98 -19.01 15.02
N SER A 179 4.04 -20.33 15.11
CA SER A 179 4.09 -21.09 16.37
C SER A 179 5.30 -20.79 17.28
N LYS A 180 6.31 -20.05 16.80
CA LYS A 180 7.45 -19.58 17.60
C LYS A 180 7.26 -18.14 18.10
N GLY A 181 6.07 -17.54 17.92
CA GLY A 181 5.80 -16.15 18.28
C GLY A 181 6.54 -15.14 17.42
N ARG A 182 6.94 -15.51 16.19
CA ARG A 182 7.65 -14.59 15.29
C ARG A 182 6.70 -14.03 14.23
N LEU A 183 6.81 -12.74 13.94
CA LEU A 183 6.02 -12.04 12.95
C LEU A 183 6.25 -12.62 11.56
N VAL A 184 5.20 -13.10 10.92
CA VAL A 184 5.22 -13.60 9.54
C VAL A 184 4.37 -12.76 8.59
N GLY A 185 3.43 -11.97 9.11
CA GLY A 185 2.68 -11.01 8.32
C GLY A 185 1.91 -9.99 9.14
N ILE A 186 1.32 -9.02 8.45
CA ILE A 186 0.51 -7.95 9.05
C ILE A 186 -0.94 -8.22 8.66
N ASN A 187 -1.80 -8.41 9.66
CA ASN A 187 -3.21 -8.72 9.45
C ASN A 187 -3.86 -7.60 8.65
N THR A 188 -4.58 -7.93 7.59
CA THR A 188 -5.35 -6.97 6.80
C THR A 188 -6.75 -7.52 6.59
N ALA A 189 -7.76 -6.85 7.15
CA ALA A 189 -9.14 -7.24 6.91
C ALA A 189 -9.50 -7.00 5.43
N ILE A 190 -10.07 -8.00 4.77
CA ILE A 190 -10.76 -7.80 3.49
C ILE A 190 -12.15 -7.26 3.80
N ALA A 191 -12.58 -6.26 3.03
CA ALA A 191 -13.99 -5.96 2.86
C ALA A 191 -14.66 -7.12 2.10
N ASP A 192 -15.04 -8.18 2.81
CA ASP A 192 -16.08 -9.09 2.33
C ASP A 192 -17.32 -8.22 2.06
N PRO A 193 -18.08 -8.41 0.96
CA PRO A 193 -19.31 -7.66 0.69
C PRO A 193 -20.29 -7.61 1.87
N THR A 194 -20.21 -8.57 2.79
CA THR A 194 -21.04 -8.68 3.98
C THR A 194 -20.46 -8.02 5.24
N GLY A 195 -19.19 -7.62 5.23
CA GLY A 195 -18.51 -6.98 6.37
C GLY A 195 -18.18 -7.90 7.55
N ALA A 196 -18.44 -9.20 7.44
CA ALA A 196 -18.12 -10.22 8.45
C ALA A 196 -17.09 -11.23 7.92
N ASN A 197 -16.30 -11.83 8.80
CA ASN A 197 -15.36 -12.87 8.43
C ASN A 197 -16.09 -14.16 8.00
N SER A 198 -15.95 -14.54 6.73
CA SER A 198 -16.49 -15.77 6.14
C SER A 198 -15.57 -16.99 6.29
N GLY A 199 -14.57 -16.91 7.19
CA GLY A 199 -13.55 -17.94 7.41
C GLY A 199 -12.30 -17.76 6.55
N VAL A 200 -12.12 -16.58 5.94
CA VAL A 200 -10.97 -16.26 5.08
C VAL A 200 -10.38 -14.91 5.47
N GLY A 201 -9.25 -14.95 6.17
CA GLY A 201 -8.43 -13.81 6.54
C GLY A 201 -7.18 -13.70 5.68
N PHE A 202 -6.62 -12.49 5.62
CA PHE A 202 -5.41 -12.21 4.85
C PHE A 202 -4.39 -11.43 5.67
N ALA A 203 -3.11 -11.63 5.37
CA ALA A 203 -2.01 -10.87 5.92
C ALA A 203 -0.97 -10.53 4.85
N ILE A 204 -0.42 -9.32 4.95
CA ILE A 204 0.69 -8.86 4.10
C ILE A 204 1.98 -9.51 4.61
N PRO A 205 2.76 -10.21 3.77
CA PRO A 205 3.94 -10.96 4.21
C PRO A 205 5.04 -10.04 4.75
N ILE A 206 5.72 -10.47 5.82
CA ILE A 206 6.73 -9.65 6.49
C ILE A 206 7.97 -9.41 5.62
N ASP A 207 8.40 -10.40 4.81
CA ASP A 207 9.62 -10.27 4.00
C ASP A 207 9.44 -9.21 2.90
N GLY A 208 8.24 -9.11 2.32
CA GLY A 208 7.90 -8.05 1.36
C GLY A 208 7.71 -6.68 2.01
N THR A 209 7.46 -6.63 3.32
CA THR A 209 7.13 -5.40 4.05
C THR A 209 8.35 -4.76 4.71
N LYS A 210 9.31 -5.56 5.19
CA LYS A 210 10.49 -5.05 5.93
C LYS A 210 11.25 -3.98 5.15
N GLY A 211 11.53 -4.24 3.87
CA GLY A 211 12.21 -3.27 3.01
C GLY A 211 11.40 -1.98 2.78
N LEU A 212 10.07 -2.06 2.76
CA LEU A 212 9.20 -0.89 2.64
C LEU A 212 9.22 -0.04 3.91
N VAL A 213 9.16 -0.68 5.08
CA VAL A 213 9.28 0.00 6.39
C VAL A 213 10.62 0.73 6.47
N GLU A 214 11.72 0.06 6.14
CA GLU A 214 13.07 0.67 6.12
C GLU A 214 13.16 1.87 5.17
N GLN A 215 12.56 1.79 3.98
CA GLN A 215 12.49 2.92 3.06
C GLN A 215 11.66 4.08 3.61
N ILE A 216 10.50 3.82 4.21
CA ILE A 216 9.66 4.86 4.82
C ILE A 216 10.40 5.53 5.97
N LEU A 217 11.15 4.77 6.77
CA LEU A 217 11.96 5.31 7.87
C LEU A 217 13.13 6.16 7.35
N THR A 218 13.78 5.73 6.28
CA THR A 218 15.00 6.40 5.76
C THR A 218 14.67 7.61 4.89
N TYR A 219 13.72 7.47 3.97
CA TYR A 219 13.41 8.46 2.93
C TYR A 219 12.07 9.16 3.15
N GLY A 220 11.31 8.72 4.16
CA GLY A 220 9.97 9.24 4.42
C GLY A 220 8.87 8.70 3.49
N LYS A 221 9.22 7.85 2.51
CA LYS A 221 8.32 7.25 1.52
C LYS A 221 8.95 6.02 0.86
N VAL A 222 8.13 5.23 0.18
CA VAL A 222 8.59 4.13 -0.66
C VAL A 222 9.09 4.69 -2.00
N VAL A 223 10.35 4.43 -2.33
CA VAL A 223 10.98 4.89 -3.57
C VAL A 223 10.66 3.90 -4.67
N ARG A 224 9.99 4.36 -5.73
CA ARG A 224 9.57 3.52 -6.85
C ARG A 224 10.21 3.94 -8.16
N PRO A 225 10.51 2.99 -9.05
CA PRO A 225 10.87 3.31 -10.41
C PRO A 225 9.69 3.96 -11.13
N ILE A 226 9.97 4.98 -11.93
CA ILE A 226 8.99 5.68 -12.75
C ILE A 226 9.44 5.76 -14.20
N LEU A 227 8.47 5.61 -15.11
CA LEU A 227 8.63 5.97 -16.52
C LEU A 227 8.55 7.48 -16.75
N GLY A 228 7.95 8.23 -15.82
CA GLY A 228 7.67 9.66 -16.01
C GLY A 228 6.62 9.89 -17.09
N ILE A 229 5.42 9.34 -16.88
CA ILE A 229 4.27 9.46 -17.78
C ILE A 229 2.99 9.65 -16.97
N THR A 230 2.03 10.37 -17.53
CA THR A 230 0.63 10.41 -17.09
C THR A 230 -0.19 9.59 -18.08
N ILE A 231 -1.05 8.71 -17.58
CA ILE A 231 -1.77 7.74 -18.41
C ILE A 231 -3.28 7.95 -18.34
N ALA A 232 -3.98 7.56 -19.39
CA ALA A 232 -5.42 7.74 -19.49
C ALA A 232 -6.16 6.79 -18.56
N PRO A 233 -7.28 7.22 -17.93
CA PRO A 233 -8.13 6.33 -17.16
C PRO A 233 -8.62 5.14 -18.02
N PRO A 234 -8.77 3.93 -17.44
CA PRO A 234 -9.20 2.74 -18.19
C PRO A 234 -10.56 2.88 -18.88
N GLN A 235 -11.43 3.75 -18.37
CA GLN A 235 -12.73 4.06 -18.97
C GLN A 235 -12.56 4.81 -20.30
N THR A 236 -11.67 5.78 -20.34
CA THR A 236 -11.33 6.57 -21.54
C THR A 236 -10.72 5.69 -22.63
N VAL A 237 -9.77 4.82 -22.25
CA VAL A 237 -9.10 3.90 -23.19
C VAL A 237 -10.12 2.97 -23.87
N ARG A 238 -11.06 2.41 -23.10
CA ARG A 238 -12.13 1.54 -23.62
C ARG A 238 -13.07 2.26 -24.58
N GLN A 239 -13.43 3.51 -24.31
CA GLN A 239 -14.28 4.30 -25.21
C GLN A 239 -13.61 4.58 -26.56
N ILE A 240 -12.28 4.70 -26.58
CA ILE A 240 -11.50 4.99 -27.79
C ILE A 240 -11.14 3.69 -28.55
N GLY A 241 -11.36 2.51 -27.94
CA GLY A 241 -11.12 1.21 -28.59
C GLY A 241 -9.63 0.87 -28.73
N VAL A 242 -8.78 1.41 -27.87
CA VAL A 242 -7.33 1.16 -27.87
C VAL A 242 -7.01 0.06 -26.86
N GLU A 243 -6.20 -0.93 -27.26
CA GLU A 243 -5.66 -1.92 -26.35
C GLU A 243 -4.28 -1.49 -25.82
N GLY A 244 -4.10 -1.50 -24.50
CA GLY A 244 -2.87 -1.08 -23.83
C GLY A 244 -3.03 0.19 -22.99
N VAL A 245 -1.90 0.85 -22.69
CA VAL A 245 -1.90 2.04 -21.81
C VAL A 245 -1.63 3.30 -22.63
N LEU A 246 -2.67 4.11 -22.85
CA LEU A 246 -2.57 5.39 -23.54
C LEU A 246 -1.85 6.43 -22.68
N ILE A 247 -0.82 7.05 -23.23
CA ILE A 247 -0.08 8.11 -22.58
C ILE A 247 -0.75 9.46 -22.85
N LEU A 248 -1.18 10.13 -21.78
CA LEU A 248 -1.73 11.48 -21.84
C LEU A 248 -0.62 12.52 -21.84
N GLU A 249 0.33 12.42 -20.91
CA GLU A 249 1.37 13.42 -20.74
C GLU A 249 2.72 12.75 -20.52
N VAL A 250 3.77 13.41 -21.00
CA VAL A 250 5.16 13.03 -20.76
C VAL A 250 5.88 14.29 -20.27
N PRO A 251 6.15 14.42 -18.96
CA PRO A 251 6.84 15.57 -18.41
C PRO A 251 8.20 15.81 -19.11
N PRO A 252 8.50 17.04 -19.56
CA PRO A 252 9.79 17.37 -20.15
C PRO A 252 10.97 17.02 -19.23
N GLY A 253 12.05 16.48 -19.79
CA GLY A 253 13.22 16.03 -19.03
C GLY A 253 13.03 14.74 -18.22
N GLY A 254 11.81 14.18 -18.19
CA GLY A 254 11.51 12.90 -17.56
C GLY A 254 12.07 11.70 -18.35
N PRO A 255 12.11 10.50 -17.72
CA PRO A 255 12.66 9.29 -18.36
C PRO A 255 12.07 8.96 -19.73
N ALA A 256 10.73 8.95 -19.85
CA ALA A 256 10.04 8.70 -21.11
C ALA A 256 10.28 9.80 -22.16
N ALA A 257 10.39 11.06 -21.74
CA ALA A 257 10.71 12.18 -22.64
C ALA A 257 12.09 11.99 -23.27
N ASN A 258 13.08 11.66 -22.44
CA ASN A 258 14.47 11.45 -22.86
C ASN A 258 14.61 10.26 -23.83
N ALA A 259 13.73 9.26 -23.71
CA ALA A 259 13.65 8.14 -24.63
C ALA A 259 12.86 8.45 -25.91
N GLY A 260 12.19 9.61 -26.02
CA GLY A 260 11.43 10.01 -27.21
C GLY A 260 9.98 9.48 -27.25
N ILE A 261 9.44 9.03 -26.11
CA ILE A 261 8.02 8.70 -25.95
C ILE A 261 7.19 9.99 -25.95
N LYS A 262 6.00 9.95 -26.57
CA LYS A 262 5.15 11.12 -26.77
C LYS A 262 3.80 10.97 -26.08
N GLY A 263 3.38 12.04 -25.39
CA GLY A 263 2.04 12.16 -24.83
C GLY A 263 1.00 12.56 -25.86
N THR A 264 -0.27 12.44 -25.46
CA THR A 264 -1.42 12.92 -26.23
C THR A 264 -1.44 14.45 -26.20
N PHE A 265 -1.64 15.08 -27.35
CA PHE A 265 -1.70 16.53 -27.43
C PHE A 265 -2.86 16.98 -28.31
N ARG A 266 -3.37 18.17 -28.02
CA ARG A 266 -4.27 18.86 -28.93
C ARG A 266 -3.43 19.68 -29.88
N ARG A 267 -3.62 19.47 -31.19
CA ARG A 267 -2.95 20.30 -32.18
C ARG A 267 -3.50 21.72 -32.00
N ALA A 268 -2.63 22.68 -31.70
CA ALA A 268 -3.01 24.08 -31.69
C ALA A 268 -3.58 24.43 -33.08
N PRO A 269 -4.66 25.20 -33.17
CA PRO A 269 -5.12 25.66 -34.45
C PRO A 269 -4.04 26.56 -35.04
N ILE A 270 -3.30 26.05 -36.02
CA ILE A 270 -2.77 26.93 -37.04
C ILE A 270 -4.03 27.41 -37.75
N ILE A 271 -4.40 28.68 -37.57
CA ILE A 271 -5.51 29.29 -38.30
C ILE A 271 -4.90 29.93 -39.55
N PRO A 272 -4.87 29.29 -40.74
CA PRO A 272 -4.94 30.05 -41.97
C PRO A 272 -6.29 30.79 -41.97
N PRO A 273 -6.41 32.01 -42.54
CA PRO A 273 -7.64 32.83 -42.48
C PRO A 273 -8.90 32.23 -43.14
N CYS A 274 -8.91 30.95 -43.52
CA CYS A 274 -9.88 30.39 -44.47
C CYS A 274 -10.19 28.88 -44.32
N LEU A 275 -9.89 28.22 -43.20
CA LEU A 275 -10.34 26.83 -42.97
C LEU A 275 -11.66 26.75 -42.18
N PRO A 276 -12.53 25.76 -42.46
CA PRO A 276 -13.76 25.50 -41.70
C PRO A 276 -13.46 25.08 -40.24
N TRP A 277 -14.40 25.39 -39.33
CA TRP A 277 -14.27 25.25 -37.87
C TRP A 277 -14.27 23.80 -37.36
N ASP A 278 -14.52 22.82 -38.24
CA ASP A 278 -14.71 21.40 -37.93
C ASP A 278 -13.40 20.61 -37.70
N GLU A 279 -12.25 21.17 -38.05
CA GLU A 279 -10.92 20.57 -37.82
C GLU A 279 -10.16 21.16 -36.60
N LEU A 280 -10.77 22.13 -35.92
CA LEU A 280 -10.15 22.84 -34.80
C LEU A 280 -10.10 21.95 -33.54
N GLY A 281 -8.90 21.72 -33.01
CA GLY A 281 -8.74 21.01 -31.73
C GLY A 281 -8.78 19.49 -31.81
N ARG A 282 -8.51 18.90 -32.99
CA ARG A 282 -8.37 17.44 -33.14
C ARG A 282 -7.30 16.92 -32.17
N VAL A 283 -7.72 15.99 -31.32
CA VAL A 283 -6.82 15.30 -30.38
C VAL A 283 -5.95 14.34 -31.19
N VAL A 284 -4.64 14.52 -31.11
CA VAL A 284 -3.68 13.56 -31.64
C VAL A 284 -3.28 12.65 -30.48
N LEU A 285 -3.68 11.38 -30.57
CA LEU A 285 -3.32 10.38 -29.57
C LEU A 285 -1.80 10.25 -29.48
N GLY A 286 -1.32 10.21 -28.25
CA GLY A 286 0.07 9.92 -27.94
C GLY A 286 0.40 8.45 -28.19
N ASP A 287 1.54 8.05 -27.64
CA ASP A 287 1.95 6.65 -27.64
C ASP A 287 1.02 5.80 -26.77
N VAL A 288 0.77 4.59 -27.22
CA VAL A 288 0.06 3.56 -26.44
C VAL A 288 1.05 2.47 -26.10
N ILE A 289 1.32 2.24 -24.82
CA ILE A 289 2.21 1.16 -24.40
C ILE A 289 1.51 -0.18 -24.60
N THR A 290 2.13 -1.07 -25.38
CA THR A 290 1.60 -2.40 -25.70
C THR A 290 2.43 -3.53 -25.11
N ALA A 291 3.71 -3.28 -24.79
CA ALA A 291 4.56 -4.26 -24.12
C ALA A 291 5.75 -3.61 -23.40
N ILE A 292 6.25 -4.25 -22.33
CA ILE A 292 7.51 -3.92 -21.67
C ILE A 292 8.31 -5.21 -21.46
N GLU A 293 9.59 -5.22 -21.83
CA GLU A 293 10.46 -6.40 -21.72
C GLU A 293 9.87 -7.66 -22.37
N GLY A 294 9.13 -7.49 -23.47
CA GLY A 294 8.43 -8.57 -24.17
C GLY A 294 7.17 -9.10 -23.48
N ARG A 295 6.79 -8.58 -22.30
CA ARG A 295 5.51 -8.87 -21.65
C ARG A 295 4.43 -7.94 -22.21
N GLU A 296 3.35 -8.52 -22.72
CA GLU A 296 2.21 -7.78 -23.28
C GLU A 296 1.49 -6.99 -22.16
N ILE A 297 1.08 -5.75 -22.48
CA ILE A 297 0.35 -4.87 -21.57
C ILE A 297 -0.97 -4.51 -22.23
N LYS A 298 -2.06 -4.99 -21.64
CA LYS A 298 -3.45 -4.69 -22.00
C LYS A 298 -4.09 -3.74 -20.98
N LEU A 299 -3.67 -3.83 -19.72
CA LEU A 299 -4.26 -3.09 -18.60
C LEU A 299 -3.21 -2.27 -17.86
N GLN A 300 -3.66 -1.15 -17.30
CA GLN A 300 -2.84 -0.26 -16.48
C GLN A 300 -2.16 -0.98 -15.29
N ARG A 301 -2.81 -1.99 -14.70
CA ARG A 301 -2.23 -2.76 -13.59
C ARG A 301 -0.95 -3.50 -14.01
N GLU A 302 -0.91 -4.07 -15.22
CA GLU A 302 0.20 -4.87 -15.72
C GLU A 302 1.45 -4.00 -15.91
N LEU A 303 1.25 -2.76 -16.36
CA LEU A 303 2.30 -1.75 -16.41
C LEU A 303 2.93 -1.53 -15.02
N PHE A 304 2.11 -1.30 -14.00
CA PHE A 304 2.64 -1.04 -12.66
C PHE A 304 3.24 -2.28 -12.00
N GLU A 305 2.71 -3.48 -12.28
CA GLU A 305 3.30 -4.73 -11.80
C GLU A 305 4.71 -4.94 -12.35
N ILE A 306 4.91 -4.69 -13.65
CA ILE A 306 6.24 -4.80 -14.26
C ILE A 306 7.17 -3.74 -13.67
N LEU A 307 6.69 -2.52 -13.44
CA LEU A 307 7.52 -1.47 -12.82
C LEU A 307 7.86 -1.78 -11.36
N ASP A 308 6.95 -2.36 -10.58
CA ASP A 308 7.19 -2.73 -9.18
C ASP A 308 8.29 -3.82 -9.04
N GLU A 309 8.59 -4.58 -10.09
CA GLU A 309 9.71 -5.54 -10.14
C GLU A 309 11.08 -4.87 -10.41
N LYS A 310 11.10 -3.59 -10.79
CA LYS A 310 12.30 -2.86 -11.21
C LYS A 310 12.82 -1.92 -10.13
N ARG A 311 13.99 -1.35 -10.40
CA ARG A 311 14.63 -0.34 -9.57
C ARG A 311 14.84 0.95 -10.35
N PRO A 312 14.86 2.12 -9.68
CA PRO A 312 15.36 3.34 -10.28
C PRO A 312 16.76 3.12 -10.89
N GLY A 313 16.98 3.60 -12.11
CA GLY A 313 18.20 3.39 -12.89
C GLY A 313 18.17 2.17 -13.80
N ASP A 314 17.21 1.25 -13.66
CA ASP A 314 17.08 0.11 -14.55
C ASP A 314 16.75 0.57 -15.97
N LYS A 315 17.41 -0.06 -16.95
CA LYS A 315 17.07 0.09 -18.37
C LYS A 315 15.98 -0.90 -18.73
N ILE A 316 14.89 -0.40 -19.30
CA ILE A 316 13.79 -1.23 -19.79
C ILE A 316 13.45 -0.91 -21.24
N LYS A 317 13.06 -1.93 -21.99
CA LYS A 317 12.56 -1.85 -23.36
C LYS A 317 11.04 -1.70 -23.33
N VAL A 318 10.55 -0.60 -23.86
CA VAL A 318 9.13 -0.26 -23.96
C VAL A 318 8.72 -0.32 -25.42
N GLU A 319 7.71 -1.13 -25.73
CA GLU A 319 7.05 -1.14 -27.04
C GLU A 319 5.79 -0.29 -26.98
N VAL A 320 5.65 0.61 -27.96
CA VAL A 320 4.48 1.47 -28.08
C VAL A 320 3.89 1.43 -29.48
N LEU A 321 2.59 1.66 -29.58
CA LEU A 321 1.88 1.91 -30.82
C LEU A 321 1.77 3.43 -31.04
N ARG A 322 2.34 3.93 -32.15
CA ARG A 322 2.28 5.34 -32.55
C ARG A 322 1.74 5.43 -33.97
N GLY A 323 0.53 5.95 -34.14
CA GLY A 323 -0.08 6.10 -35.47
C GLY A 323 -0.27 4.78 -36.22
N GLY A 324 -0.49 3.67 -35.50
CA GLY A 324 -0.65 2.33 -36.07
C GLY A 324 0.65 1.53 -36.24
N GLU A 325 1.82 2.16 -36.07
CA GLU A 325 3.10 1.48 -36.14
C GLU A 325 3.65 1.15 -34.75
N LYS A 326 4.23 -0.06 -34.60
CA LYS A 326 4.95 -0.45 -33.39
C LYS A 326 6.34 0.19 -33.38
N LYS A 327 6.68 0.89 -32.31
CA LYS A 327 8.00 1.48 -32.04
C LYS A 327 8.56 0.95 -30.73
N ARG A 328 9.89 0.81 -30.67
CA ARG A 328 10.60 0.32 -29.48
C ARG A 328 11.50 1.42 -28.95
N PHE A 329 11.45 1.62 -27.64
CA PHE A 329 12.24 2.61 -26.92
C PHE A 329 12.97 1.94 -25.77
N GLU A 330 14.20 2.36 -25.50
CA GLU A 330 14.92 1.99 -24.29
C GLU A 330 14.83 3.17 -23.31
N VAL A 331 14.28 2.92 -22.12
CA VAL A 331 14.02 3.93 -21.10
C VAL A 331 14.83 3.58 -19.85
N ILE A 332 15.57 4.53 -19.32
CA ILE A 332 16.22 4.41 -18.01
C ILE A 332 15.24 4.91 -16.96
N LEU A 333 14.75 4.03 -16.09
CA LEU A 333 13.75 4.37 -15.08
C LEU A 333 14.28 5.44 -14.11
N GLY A 334 13.46 6.45 -13.83
CA GLY A 334 13.74 7.44 -12.79
C GLY A 334 13.34 6.94 -11.41
N GLY A 335 13.81 7.60 -10.35
CA GLY A 335 13.24 7.44 -9.01
C GLY A 335 12.17 8.50 -8.77
N ARG A 336 11.09 8.16 -8.06
CA ARG A 336 10.08 9.13 -7.59
C ARG A 336 10.62 10.03 -6.45
N ASP A 337 11.75 10.69 -6.72
CA ASP A 337 12.35 11.82 -5.99
C ASP A 337 12.66 13.01 -6.90
N VAL A 338 12.49 12.86 -8.23
CA VAL A 338 12.96 13.85 -9.22
C VAL A 338 11.85 14.71 -9.81
N LEU A 339 10.57 14.39 -9.57
CA LEU A 339 9.46 15.23 -9.99
C LEU A 339 8.76 15.73 -8.74
N GLY A 340 9.23 16.88 -8.25
CA GLY A 340 8.55 17.66 -7.23
C GLY A 340 7.14 17.99 -7.71
N THR A 341 6.17 17.45 -7.02
CA THR A 341 4.82 18.01 -6.96
C THR A 341 4.42 17.90 -5.50
N GLU A 342 4.27 19.08 -4.90
CA GLU A 342 3.53 19.32 -3.66
C GLU A 342 2.18 18.59 -3.64
#